data_AF-K1W6L0-F1
#
_entry.id   AF-K1W6L0-F1
#
_cell.length_a   1.000
_cell.length_b   1.000
_cell.length_c   1.000
_cell.angle_alpha   90.00
_cell.angle_beta   90.00
_cell.angle_gamma   90.00
#
_symmetry.space_group_name_H-M   'P 1'
#
loop_
_entity.id
_entity.type
_entity.pdbx_description
1 polymer ?
#
loop_
_entity_poly.entity_id
_entity_poly.type
_entity_poly.pdbx_seq_one_letter_code
_entity_poly.pdbx_strand_id
1 'polypeptide(L)'
;MFGQSEGSLGTVDHDLHRMRPAAISSFFSKSNVRKLEPIIHSNISKLMGRMYELEFTSQPINLNVVYSAFTSDIIMEYGFGESQHYLEKDGFNADFFGMMDLMHHLRAAAKQFGWLLPVMLSIPEFITTRIDKGMAANNKGLGRYLVTFSKGSRQCVGINPAYNELFLRLNAVFGRFGGVAGVDSTAAATLSLFKTTRADMESDRDLFVPGPKKGSKGVRVVFSLQRRKKGGGDSLCNLSQL
;
A
#
# COMPACT_ATOMS: atom_id res chain seq x y z
N MET A 1 12.53 -2.80 19.62
CA MET A 1 12.02 -4.03 19.01
C MET A 1 13.18 -5.02 19.06
N PHE A 2 13.04 -6.05 19.89
CA PHE A 2 14.16 -6.84 20.40
C PHE A 2 14.95 -7.52 19.27
N GLY A 3 16.27 -7.27 19.24
CA GLY A 3 17.19 -7.70 18.19
C GLY A 3 17.66 -6.59 17.23
N GLN A 4 16.98 -5.43 17.20
CA GLN A 4 17.42 -4.24 16.46
C GLN A 4 17.59 -3.04 17.42
N SER A 5 18.52 -3.15 18.36
CA SER A 5 18.86 -2.06 19.30
C SER A 5 19.40 -0.81 18.60
N GLU A 6 20.03 -0.98 17.44
CA GLU A 6 20.58 0.12 16.64
C GLU A 6 19.52 0.83 15.77
N GLY A 7 18.39 0.18 15.51
CA GLY A 7 17.29 0.78 14.74
C GLY A 7 16.51 1.82 15.56
N SER A 8 16.03 2.88 14.91
CA SER A 8 15.19 3.91 15.55
C SER A 8 13.94 3.31 16.21
N LEU A 9 13.31 2.31 15.58
CA LEU A 9 12.23 1.48 16.15
C LEU A 9 12.57 0.72 17.44
N GLY A 10 13.85 0.40 17.64
CA GLY A 10 14.28 -0.50 18.69
C GLY A 10 15.14 0.08 19.78
N THR A 11 15.39 1.39 19.70
CA THR A 11 15.98 2.20 20.75
C THR A 11 15.22 2.03 22.07
N VAL A 12 15.87 1.42 23.06
CA VAL A 12 15.32 1.27 24.42
C VAL A 12 15.60 2.53 25.24
N ASP A 13 16.77 3.13 25.04
CA ASP A 13 17.20 4.33 25.75
C ASP A 13 16.42 5.57 25.33
N HIS A 14 16.01 6.38 26.31
CA HIS A 14 15.15 7.55 26.11
C HIS A 14 15.84 8.67 25.31
N ASP A 15 17.11 8.96 25.60
CA ASP A 15 17.81 10.09 25.00
C ASP A 15 18.23 9.77 23.57
N LEU A 16 18.69 8.54 23.33
CA LEU A 16 18.89 8.02 21.98
C LEU A 16 17.57 7.98 21.20
N HIS A 17 16.46 7.60 21.84
CA HIS A 17 15.14 7.62 21.22
C HIS A 17 14.73 9.05 20.86
N ARG A 18 15.07 10.07 21.65
CA ARG A 18 14.78 11.47 21.32
C ARG A 18 15.65 11.98 20.17
N MET A 19 16.94 11.61 20.16
CA MET A 19 17.92 12.11 19.19
C MET A 19 17.68 11.58 17.77
N ARG A 20 17.40 10.28 17.62
CA ARG A 20 17.24 9.60 16.31
C ARG A 20 16.15 10.22 15.40
N PRO A 21 14.90 10.42 15.84
CA PRO A 21 13.86 11.07 15.03
C PRO A 21 14.10 12.57 14.88
N ALA A 22 14.74 13.24 15.86
CA ALA A 22 15.06 14.66 15.74
C ALA A 22 16.01 14.93 14.55
N ALA A 23 17.01 14.06 14.35
CA ALA A 23 17.99 14.16 13.26
C ALA A 23 17.35 14.15 11.86
N ILE A 24 16.19 13.50 11.69
CA ILE A 24 15.52 13.35 10.39
C ILE A 24 14.22 14.17 10.27
N SER A 25 13.75 14.76 11.36
CA SER A 25 12.48 15.49 11.43
C SER A 25 12.38 16.67 10.44
N SER A 26 13.51 17.33 10.16
CA SER A 26 13.59 18.46 9.23
C SER A 26 13.17 18.06 7.81
N PHE A 27 13.54 16.85 7.37
CA PHE A 27 13.16 16.34 6.05
C PHE A 27 11.64 16.25 5.91
N PHE A 28 10.93 15.84 6.97
CA PHE A 28 9.47 15.64 6.98
C PHE A 28 8.67 16.86 7.49
N SER A 29 9.30 18.03 7.58
CA SER A 29 8.59 19.28 7.89
C SER A 29 7.55 19.62 6.83
N LYS A 30 6.47 20.33 7.18
CA LYS A 30 5.42 20.74 6.22
C LYS A 30 6.00 21.47 5.00
N SER A 31 7.03 22.29 5.19
CA SER A 31 7.72 23.01 4.11
C SER A 31 8.42 22.07 3.15
N ASN A 32 9.17 21.08 3.65
CA ASN A 32 9.86 20.12 2.81
C ASN A 32 8.90 19.10 2.18
N VAL A 33 7.81 18.73 2.87
CA VAL A 33 6.77 17.83 2.33
C VAL A 33 6.03 18.47 1.16
N ARG A 34 5.82 19.79 1.14
CA ARG A 34 5.26 20.47 -0.04
C ARG A 34 6.12 20.32 -1.28
N LYS A 35 7.44 20.18 -1.13
CA LYS A 35 8.35 19.92 -2.26
C LYS A 35 8.15 18.54 -2.88
N LEU A 36 7.43 17.63 -2.20
CA LEU A 36 7.09 16.28 -2.70
C LEU A 36 5.80 16.26 -3.52
N GLU A 37 5.06 17.36 -3.56
CA GLU A 37 3.82 17.45 -4.31
C GLU A 37 3.97 16.99 -5.78
N PRO A 38 5.04 17.33 -6.52
CA PRO A 38 5.23 16.82 -7.88
C PRO A 38 5.35 15.28 -7.95
N ILE A 39 6.03 14.67 -6.96
CA ILE A 39 6.18 13.20 -6.87
C ILE A 39 4.81 12.56 -6.64
N ILE A 40 4.02 13.13 -5.73
CA ILE A 40 2.67 12.64 -5.42
C ILE A 40 1.77 12.76 -6.65
N HIS A 41 1.75 13.91 -7.34
CA HIS A 41 0.94 14.10 -8.55
C HIS A 41 1.35 13.16 -9.68
N SER A 42 2.66 12.95 -9.90
CA SER A 42 3.16 12.00 -10.89
C SER A 42 2.66 10.58 -10.60
N ASN A 43 2.75 10.13 -9.35
CA ASN A 43 2.23 8.82 -8.94
C ASN A 43 0.69 8.75 -9.01
N ILE A 44 -0.03 9.85 -8.76
CA ILE A 44 -1.48 9.91 -8.95
C ILE A 44 -1.84 9.73 -10.41
N SER A 45 -1.14 10.38 -11.34
CA SER A 45 -1.35 10.19 -12.78
C SER A 45 -1.14 8.74 -13.18
N LYS A 46 -0.09 8.08 -12.67
CA LYS A 46 0.16 6.65 -12.90
C LYS A 46 -0.95 5.77 -12.32
N LEU A 47 -1.33 6.01 -11.08
CA LEU A 47 -2.41 5.30 -10.40
C LEU A 47 -3.72 5.40 -11.19
N MET A 48 -4.10 6.61 -11.59
CA MET A 48 -5.33 6.84 -12.37
C MET A 48 -5.26 6.15 -13.74
N GLY A 49 -4.10 6.19 -14.43
CA GLY A 49 -3.87 5.45 -15.67
C GLY A 49 -4.13 3.95 -15.52
N ARG A 50 -3.56 3.33 -14.48
CA ARG A 50 -3.77 1.91 -14.19
C ARG A 50 -5.21 1.60 -13.79
N MET A 51 -5.86 2.48 -13.04
CA MET A 51 -7.28 2.33 -12.71
C MET A 51 -8.18 2.41 -13.95
N TYR A 52 -7.84 3.25 -14.94
CA TYR A 52 -8.57 3.30 -16.21
C TYR A 52 -8.43 2.01 -17.03
N GLU A 53 -7.24 1.43 -17.08
CA GLU A 53 -7.03 0.15 -17.77
C GLU A 53 -7.85 -0.97 -17.11
N LEU A 54 -7.95 -0.93 -15.78
CA LEU A 54 -8.71 -1.89 -15.00
C LEU A 54 -10.23 -1.65 -15.04
N GLU A 55 -10.68 -0.46 -15.43
CA GLU A 55 -12.10 -0.12 -15.58
C GLU A 55 -12.82 -1.08 -16.54
N PHE A 56 -12.14 -1.50 -17.62
CA PHE A 56 -12.73 -2.33 -18.68
C PHE A 56 -12.63 -3.84 -18.43
N THR A 57 -11.75 -4.29 -17.52
CA THR A 57 -11.53 -5.73 -17.28
C THR A 57 -12.61 -6.38 -16.41
N SER A 58 -13.43 -5.58 -15.71
CA SER A 58 -14.47 -6.06 -14.77
C SER A 58 -13.95 -7.02 -13.69
N GLN A 59 -12.65 -7.08 -13.46
CA GLN A 59 -12.04 -7.96 -12.47
C GLN A 59 -12.00 -7.27 -11.10
N PRO A 60 -12.17 -8.04 -10.01
CA PRO A 60 -12.06 -7.49 -8.68
C PRO A 60 -10.59 -7.14 -8.36
N ILE A 61 -10.36 -5.91 -7.95
CA ILE A 61 -9.03 -5.38 -7.61
C ILE A 61 -8.93 -5.26 -6.10
N ASN A 62 -7.79 -5.66 -5.54
CA ASN A 62 -7.50 -5.49 -4.12
C ASN A 62 -6.89 -4.09 -3.88
N LEU A 63 -7.68 -3.17 -3.31
CA LEU A 63 -7.23 -1.81 -3.01
C LEU A 63 -6.08 -1.77 -2.01
N ASN A 64 -5.97 -2.75 -1.11
CA ASN A 64 -4.84 -2.80 -0.17
C ASN A 64 -3.52 -2.88 -0.94
N VAL A 65 -3.45 -3.75 -1.96
CA VAL A 65 -2.23 -3.91 -2.79
C VAL A 65 -1.96 -2.66 -3.62
N VAL A 66 -2.99 -2.10 -4.26
CA VAL A 66 -2.87 -0.88 -5.07
C VAL A 66 -2.35 0.29 -4.23
N TYR A 67 -2.92 0.49 -3.05
CA TYR A 67 -2.52 1.57 -2.16
C TYR A 67 -1.15 1.31 -1.53
N SER A 68 -0.82 0.08 -1.20
CA SER A 68 0.53 -0.27 -0.75
C SER A 68 1.58 -0.01 -1.83
N ALA A 69 1.29 -0.31 -3.11
CA ALA A 69 2.17 0.02 -4.23
C ALA A 69 2.37 1.53 -4.38
N PHE A 70 1.27 2.29 -4.37
CA PHE A 70 1.29 3.76 -4.45
C PHE A 70 2.11 4.41 -3.32
N THR A 71 1.84 4.03 -2.07
CA THR A 71 2.58 4.57 -0.91
C THR A 71 4.05 4.16 -0.96
N SER A 72 4.35 2.92 -1.40
CA SER A 72 5.72 2.43 -1.53
C SER A 72 6.50 3.26 -2.55
N ASP A 73 5.95 3.52 -3.74
CA ASP A 73 6.63 4.30 -4.76
C ASP A 73 6.92 5.74 -4.27
N ILE A 74 5.97 6.37 -3.57
CA ILE A 74 6.14 7.73 -3.02
C ILE A 74 7.22 7.76 -1.94
N ILE A 75 7.14 6.88 -0.93
CA ILE A 75 8.08 6.91 0.20
C ILE A 75 9.48 6.47 -0.21
N MET A 76 9.59 5.60 -1.21
CA MET A 76 10.87 5.13 -1.71
C MET A 76 11.58 6.22 -2.52
N GLU A 77 10.85 6.88 -3.42
CA GLU A 77 11.37 8.02 -4.16
C GLU A 77 11.75 9.17 -3.22
N TYR A 78 10.93 9.44 -2.21
CA TYR A 78 11.20 10.50 -1.25
C TYR A 78 12.35 10.17 -0.28
N GLY A 79 12.36 8.97 0.30
CA GLY A 79 13.31 8.57 1.33
C GLY A 79 14.68 8.15 0.78
N PHE A 80 14.71 7.59 -0.44
CA PHE A 80 15.92 6.99 -1.02
C PHE A 80 16.29 7.57 -2.38
N GLY A 81 15.45 8.44 -2.98
CA GLY A 81 15.69 8.96 -4.33
C GLY A 81 15.49 7.92 -5.44
N GLU A 82 14.99 6.73 -5.11
CA GLU A 82 14.77 5.62 -6.04
C GLU A 82 13.36 5.08 -5.87
N SER A 83 12.63 4.90 -6.97
CA SER A 83 11.33 4.21 -6.98
C SER A 83 11.50 2.82 -7.59
N GLN A 84 10.72 1.86 -7.08
CA GLN A 84 10.68 0.51 -7.64
C GLN A 84 9.54 0.35 -8.68
N HIS A 85 8.80 1.43 -8.94
CA HIS A 85 7.74 1.52 -9.94
C HIS A 85 6.67 0.42 -9.76
N TYR A 86 6.27 0.16 -8.51
CA TYR A 86 5.30 -0.88 -8.20
C TYR A 86 3.94 -0.67 -8.86
N LEU A 87 3.52 0.58 -9.08
CA LEU A 87 2.29 0.90 -9.82
C LEU A 87 2.31 0.42 -11.27
N GLU A 88 3.49 0.39 -11.88
CA GLU A 88 3.68 0.03 -13.30
C GLU A 88 3.83 -1.49 -13.48
N LYS A 89 4.10 -2.23 -12.39
CA LYS A 89 4.22 -3.70 -12.43
C LYS A 89 2.85 -4.36 -12.56
N ASP A 90 2.85 -5.53 -13.20
CA ASP A 90 1.67 -6.38 -13.25
C ASP A 90 1.21 -6.79 -11.85
N GLY A 91 -0.08 -6.70 -11.60
CA GLY A 91 -0.67 -6.98 -10.29
C GLY A 91 -0.16 -6.10 -9.15
N PHE A 92 0.44 -4.94 -9.44
CA PHE A 92 0.96 -3.99 -8.44
C PHE A 92 1.99 -4.59 -7.48
N ASN A 93 2.76 -5.58 -7.94
CA ASN A 93 3.73 -6.32 -7.12
C ASN A 93 3.09 -7.01 -5.90
N ALA A 94 1.90 -7.59 -6.07
CA ALA A 94 1.15 -8.31 -5.03
C ALA A 94 1.99 -9.37 -4.31
N ASP A 95 2.87 -10.07 -5.02
CA ASP A 95 3.75 -11.10 -4.47
C ASP A 95 4.67 -10.54 -3.37
N PHE A 96 5.23 -9.34 -3.56
CA PHE A 96 6.05 -8.67 -2.54
C PHE A 96 5.25 -8.36 -1.26
N PHE A 97 4.02 -7.86 -1.40
CA PHE A 97 3.17 -7.57 -0.24
C PHE A 97 2.69 -8.84 0.47
N GLY A 98 2.42 -9.92 -0.28
CA GLY A 98 2.13 -11.24 0.28
C GLY A 98 3.32 -11.81 1.06
N MET A 99 4.54 -11.67 0.52
CA MET A 99 5.77 -12.04 1.21
C MET A 99 5.95 -11.24 2.51
N MET A 100 5.71 -9.92 2.47
CA MET A 100 5.75 -9.10 3.68
C MET A 100 4.73 -9.56 4.74
N ASP A 101 3.50 -9.89 4.36
CA ASP A 101 2.49 -10.41 5.29
C ASP A 101 2.92 -11.74 5.93
N LEU A 102 3.47 -12.66 5.13
CA LEU A 102 4.04 -13.91 5.62
C LEU A 102 5.18 -13.66 6.63
N MET A 103 6.03 -12.66 6.36
CA MET A 103 7.09 -12.27 7.28
C MET A 103 6.57 -11.76 8.63
N HIS A 104 5.47 -11.01 8.64
CA HIS A 104 4.82 -10.59 9.89
C HIS A 104 4.29 -11.79 10.67
N HIS A 105 3.77 -12.81 9.96
CA HIS A 105 3.34 -14.07 10.56
C HIS A 105 4.49 -14.90 11.15
N LEU A 106 5.62 -14.97 10.46
CA LEU A 106 6.81 -15.67 10.91
C LEU A 106 7.55 -14.94 12.05
N ARG A 107 7.22 -13.67 12.30
CA ARG A 107 7.85 -12.86 13.37
C ARG A 107 7.79 -13.53 14.74
N ALA A 108 6.64 -14.11 15.10
CA ALA A 108 6.49 -14.76 16.42
C ALA A 108 7.46 -15.94 16.57
N ALA A 109 7.63 -16.74 15.51
CA ALA A 109 8.58 -17.84 15.47
C ALA A 109 10.03 -17.34 15.40
N ALA A 110 10.32 -16.34 14.57
CA ALA A 110 11.65 -15.72 14.47
C ALA A 110 12.11 -15.07 15.79
N LYS A 111 11.17 -14.58 16.61
CA LYS A 111 11.46 -14.12 17.97
C LYS A 111 11.88 -15.27 18.88
N GLN A 112 11.21 -16.42 18.77
CA GLN A 112 11.49 -17.60 19.59
C GLN A 112 12.82 -18.26 19.20
N PHE A 113 13.19 -18.18 17.92
CA PHE A 113 14.38 -18.80 17.35
C PHE A 113 15.28 -17.74 16.72
N GLY A 114 16.20 -17.17 17.52
CA GLY A 114 17.08 -16.08 17.09
C GLY A 114 18.02 -16.41 15.91
N TRP A 115 18.22 -17.70 15.59
CA TRP A 115 18.98 -18.15 14.42
C TRP A 115 18.17 -18.10 13.11
N LEU A 116 16.83 -18.00 13.17
CA LEU A 116 15.97 -18.09 11.99
C LEU A 116 16.15 -16.89 11.05
N LEU A 117 16.25 -15.67 11.60
CA LEU A 117 16.42 -14.46 10.81
C LEU A 117 17.79 -14.41 10.09
N PRO A 118 18.94 -14.70 10.74
CA PRO A 118 20.23 -14.84 10.07
C PRO A 118 20.23 -15.89 8.97
N VAL A 119 19.60 -17.06 9.20
CA VAL A 119 19.49 -18.11 8.18
C VAL A 119 18.70 -17.62 6.98
N MET A 120 17.55 -16.96 7.21
CA MET A 120 16.70 -16.45 6.15
C MET A 120 17.41 -15.39 5.29
N LEU A 121 18.18 -14.49 5.90
CA LEU A 121 18.96 -13.48 5.18
C LEU A 121 20.20 -14.05 4.47
N SER A 122 20.65 -15.25 4.86
CA SER A 122 21.79 -15.95 4.24
C SER A 122 21.38 -16.88 3.09
N ILE A 123 20.09 -16.95 2.76
CA ILE A 123 19.58 -17.79 1.66
C ILE A 123 20.07 -17.20 0.32
N PRO A 124 20.77 -17.99 -0.52
CA PRO A 124 21.17 -17.57 -1.87
C PRO A 124 19.97 -17.19 -2.75
N GLU A 125 20.18 -16.22 -3.66
CA GLU A 125 19.10 -15.71 -4.54
C GLU A 125 18.44 -16.77 -5.43
N PHE A 126 19.19 -17.82 -5.81
CA PHE A 126 18.62 -18.89 -6.62
C PHE A 126 17.52 -19.67 -5.87
N ILE A 127 17.60 -19.70 -4.54
CA ILE A 127 16.60 -20.35 -3.68
C ILE A 127 15.46 -19.37 -3.41
N THR A 128 15.75 -18.09 -3.12
CA THR A 128 14.71 -17.10 -2.83
C THR A 128 13.76 -16.89 -4.01
N THR A 129 14.30 -16.82 -5.24
CA THR A 129 13.51 -16.72 -6.49
C THR A 129 12.64 -17.95 -6.77
N ARG A 130 12.95 -19.12 -6.17
CA ARG A 130 12.20 -20.38 -6.31
C ARG A 130 11.13 -20.57 -5.25
N ILE A 131 11.32 -20.00 -4.06
CA ILE A 131 10.38 -20.09 -2.95
C ILE A 131 9.20 -19.13 -3.15
N ASP A 132 9.48 -17.90 -3.57
CA ASP A 132 8.45 -16.91 -3.88
C ASP A 132 9.03 -15.77 -4.72
N LYS A 133 8.31 -15.32 -5.75
CA LYS A 133 8.77 -14.25 -6.64
C LYS A 133 8.95 -12.91 -5.92
N GLY A 134 8.23 -12.69 -4.81
CA GLY A 134 8.29 -11.49 -3.99
C GLY A 134 9.62 -11.31 -3.25
N MET A 135 10.35 -12.39 -2.92
CA MET A 135 11.67 -12.27 -2.27
C MET A 135 12.76 -11.73 -3.21
N ALA A 136 12.63 -11.97 -4.51
CA ALA A 136 13.55 -11.48 -5.53
C ALA A 136 13.37 -9.98 -5.82
N ALA A 137 12.21 -9.41 -5.48
CA ALA A 137 11.90 -8.01 -5.67
C ALA A 137 12.57 -7.08 -4.63
N ASN A 138 13.33 -7.63 -3.68
CA ASN A 138 13.99 -6.85 -2.64
C ASN A 138 15.36 -6.32 -3.13
N ASN A 139 15.46 -5.00 -3.34
CA ASN A 139 16.70 -4.36 -3.79
C ASN A 139 17.77 -4.40 -2.69
N LYS A 140 18.88 -5.12 -2.95
CA LYS A 140 20.03 -5.28 -2.05
C LYS A 140 20.70 -3.96 -1.64
N GLY A 141 20.50 -2.87 -2.39
CA GLY A 141 21.09 -1.56 -2.11
C GLY A 141 20.49 -0.82 -0.90
N LEU A 142 19.23 -1.11 -0.54
CA LEU A 142 18.50 -0.33 0.47
C LEU A 142 18.76 -0.77 1.92
N GLY A 143 19.32 -1.97 2.13
CA GLY A 143 19.58 -2.49 3.47
C GLY A 143 20.49 -1.59 4.30
N ARG A 144 21.36 -0.79 3.66
CA ARG A 144 22.28 0.14 4.33
C ARG A 144 21.59 1.41 4.85
N TYR A 145 20.42 1.76 4.32
CA TYR A 145 19.73 3.02 4.61
C TYR A 145 18.36 2.83 5.29
N LEU A 146 17.98 1.58 5.60
CA LEU A 146 16.69 1.25 6.20
C LEU A 146 16.59 1.75 7.65
N VAL A 147 16.15 3.00 7.81
CA VAL A 147 15.77 3.57 9.11
C VAL A 147 14.29 3.29 9.35
N THR A 148 14.00 2.33 10.22
CA THR A 148 12.61 2.02 10.56
C THR A 148 12.07 3.07 11.55
N PHE A 149 10.90 3.63 11.25
CA PHE A 149 10.30 4.74 12.01
C PHE A 149 9.25 4.25 13.01
N SER A 150 9.29 4.78 14.24
CA SER A 150 8.28 4.76 15.33
C SER A 150 8.33 3.70 16.45
N LYS A 151 8.91 4.06 17.60
CA LYS A 151 8.35 3.66 18.91
C LYS A 151 8.67 4.63 20.04
N GLY A 152 7.67 5.42 20.42
CA GLY A 152 7.62 6.24 21.63
C GLY A 152 6.42 7.18 21.56
N SER A 153 5.99 7.75 22.67
CA SER A 153 5.00 8.83 22.64
C SER A 153 5.64 10.04 21.93
N ARG A 154 5.18 10.59 20.80
CA ARG A 154 3.92 10.48 20.07
C ARG A 154 4.14 11.01 18.64
N GLN A 155 3.63 10.29 17.63
CA GLN A 155 3.42 10.73 16.23
C GLN A 155 4.51 10.32 15.22
N CYS A 156 4.06 9.68 14.14
CA CYS A 156 4.89 9.33 12.98
C CYS A 156 5.53 10.59 12.40
N VAL A 157 6.85 10.57 12.16
CA VAL A 157 7.55 11.69 11.49
C VAL A 157 7.01 11.91 10.08
N GLY A 158 6.58 10.82 9.42
CA GLY A 158 5.94 10.81 8.11
C GLY A 158 4.45 11.14 8.11
N ILE A 159 3.87 11.70 9.18
CA ILE A 159 2.44 12.02 9.23
C ILE A 159 2.01 13.06 8.20
N ASN A 160 2.84 14.08 7.96
CA ASN A 160 2.54 15.13 6.98
C ASN A 160 2.48 14.58 5.54
N PRO A 161 3.49 13.84 5.03
CA PRO A 161 3.40 13.27 3.69
C PRO A 161 2.27 12.23 3.61
N ALA A 162 2.02 11.46 4.67
CA ALA A 162 0.91 10.50 4.70
C ALA A 162 -0.46 11.17 4.52
N TYR A 163 -0.72 12.29 5.20
CA TYR A 163 -1.97 13.04 4.99
C TYR A 163 -2.04 13.65 3.59
N ASN A 164 -0.94 14.23 3.08
CA ASN A 164 -0.93 14.83 1.75
C ASN A 164 -1.25 13.79 0.67
N GLU A 165 -0.56 12.65 0.74
CA GLU A 165 -0.80 11.48 -0.09
C GLU A 165 -2.26 11.02 0.01
N LEU A 166 -2.77 10.82 1.23
CA LEU A 166 -4.13 10.34 1.47
C LEU A 166 -5.17 11.27 0.86
N PHE A 167 -5.09 12.58 1.11
CA PHE A 167 -6.08 13.53 0.62
C PHE A 167 -6.05 13.66 -0.91
N LEU A 168 -4.87 13.79 -1.51
CA LEU A 168 -4.75 13.93 -2.96
C LEU A 168 -5.20 12.66 -3.68
N ARG A 169 -4.82 11.49 -3.17
CA ARG A 169 -5.27 10.19 -3.71
C ARG A 169 -6.78 10.03 -3.59
N LEU A 170 -7.35 10.30 -2.40
CA LEU A 170 -8.79 10.19 -2.19
C LEU A 170 -9.54 11.11 -3.15
N ASN A 171 -9.09 12.36 -3.30
CA ASN A 171 -9.70 13.31 -4.23
C ASN A 171 -9.64 12.79 -5.68
N ALA A 172 -8.49 12.30 -6.14
CA ALA A 172 -8.35 11.78 -7.50
C ALA A 172 -9.24 10.56 -7.76
N VAL A 173 -9.24 9.59 -6.84
CA VAL A 173 -10.00 8.34 -6.98
C VAL A 173 -11.51 8.60 -6.86
N PHE A 174 -11.96 9.24 -5.78
CA PHE A 174 -13.38 9.46 -5.54
C PHE A 174 -13.95 10.58 -6.39
N GLY A 175 -13.16 11.58 -6.79
CA GLY A 175 -13.58 12.60 -7.74
C GLY A 175 -13.93 12.02 -9.11
N ARG A 176 -13.33 10.89 -9.49
CA ARG A 176 -13.59 10.23 -10.78
C ARG A 176 -14.53 9.03 -10.70
N PHE A 177 -14.45 8.25 -9.62
CA PHE A 177 -15.12 6.94 -9.48
C PHE A 177 -16.08 6.87 -8.29
N GLY A 178 -16.21 7.95 -7.51
CA GLY A 178 -17.05 8.00 -6.31
C GLY A 178 -18.52 8.34 -6.58
N GLY A 179 -18.91 8.58 -7.84
CA GLY A 179 -20.28 8.91 -8.19
C GLY A 179 -21.24 7.76 -7.92
N VAL A 180 -22.45 8.07 -7.46
CA VAL A 180 -23.49 7.06 -7.20
C VAL A 180 -24.14 6.65 -8.52
N ALA A 181 -24.13 5.35 -8.79
CA ALA A 181 -24.66 4.81 -10.03
C ALA A 181 -26.15 5.21 -10.23
N GLY A 182 -26.42 6.03 -11.26
CA GLY A 182 -27.77 6.49 -11.60
C GLY A 182 -28.19 7.85 -11.01
N VAL A 183 -27.38 8.46 -10.14
CA VAL A 183 -27.58 9.83 -9.63
C VAL A 183 -26.59 10.79 -10.30
N ASP A 184 -25.32 10.40 -10.35
CA ASP A 184 -24.25 11.22 -10.93
C ASP A 184 -23.99 10.82 -12.38
N SER A 185 -24.64 11.54 -13.30
CA SER A 185 -24.48 11.36 -14.76
C SER A 185 -23.10 11.77 -15.31
N THR A 186 -22.20 12.28 -14.46
CA THR A 186 -20.87 12.78 -14.80
C THR A 186 -19.77 11.72 -14.66
N ALA A 187 -19.97 10.67 -13.88
CA ALA A 187 -18.98 9.61 -13.68
C ALA A 187 -19.12 8.51 -14.76
N ALA A 188 -18.07 8.26 -15.55
CA ALA A 188 -18.11 7.20 -16.56
C ALA A 188 -18.12 5.78 -15.95
N ALA A 189 -17.56 5.63 -14.75
CA ALA A 189 -17.57 4.41 -13.97
C ALA A 189 -17.64 4.72 -12.47
N THR A 190 -18.22 3.78 -11.74
CA THR A 190 -18.35 3.80 -10.27
C THR A 190 -17.57 2.64 -9.68
N LEU A 191 -16.89 2.87 -8.55
CA LEU A 191 -16.28 1.83 -7.73
C LEU A 191 -17.31 1.20 -6.79
N SER A 192 -17.48 -0.13 -6.87
CA SER A 192 -18.36 -0.90 -5.98
C SER A 192 -17.57 -1.95 -5.20
N LEU A 193 -17.95 -2.21 -3.95
CA LEU A 193 -17.32 -3.26 -3.13
C LEU A 193 -17.62 -4.65 -3.72
N PHE A 194 -16.60 -5.50 -3.78
CA PHE A 194 -16.73 -6.88 -4.27
C PHE A 194 -16.42 -7.90 -3.17
N LYS A 195 -17.46 -8.57 -2.66
CA LYS A 195 -17.32 -9.62 -1.62
C LYS A 195 -16.42 -9.17 -0.45
N THR A 196 -16.56 -7.91 -0.05
CA THR A 196 -15.81 -7.28 1.04
C THR A 196 -16.77 -6.99 2.17
N THR A 197 -16.42 -7.39 3.38
CA THR A 197 -17.21 -7.19 4.60
C THR A 197 -16.44 -6.33 5.60
N ARG A 198 -17.13 -5.89 6.67
CA ARG A 198 -16.49 -5.17 7.78
C ARG A 198 -15.35 -5.97 8.43
N ALA A 199 -15.46 -7.30 8.48
CA ALA A 199 -14.42 -8.19 9.00
C ALA A 199 -13.12 -8.18 8.17
N ASP A 200 -13.17 -7.72 6.92
CA ASP A 200 -11.99 -7.55 6.06
C ASP A 200 -11.22 -6.24 6.34
N MET A 201 -11.78 -5.36 7.19
CA MET A 201 -11.20 -4.06 7.56
C MET A 201 -10.89 -3.95 9.06
N GLU A 202 -11.62 -4.69 9.89
CA GLU A 202 -11.40 -4.68 11.33
C GLU A 202 -10.07 -5.33 11.71
N SER A 203 -9.36 -4.69 12.62
CA SER A 203 -8.14 -5.24 13.22
C SER A 203 -8.51 -6.41 14.12
N ASP A 204 -8.18 -7.62 13.68
CA ASP A 204 -8.44 -8.87 14.43
C ASP A 204 -7.15 -9.40 15.09
N ARG A 205 -5.99 -9.21 14.44
CA ARG A 205 -4.71 -9.81 14.84
C ARG A 205 -3.61 -8.77 14.96
N ASP A 206 -2.87 -8.81 16.05
CA ASP A 206 -1.65 -8.01 16.24
C ASP A 206 -0.42 -8.76 15.70
N LEU A 207 -0.06 -8.45 14.46
CA LEU A 207 1.09 -9.02 13.76
C LEU A 207 2.23 -8.01 13.61
N PHE A 208 2.43 -7.11 14.60
CA PHE A 208 3.21 -5.86 14.49
C PHE A 208 2.53 -4.79 13.64
N VAL A 209 2.00 -5.16 12.47
CA VAL A 209 0.97 -4.37 11.78
C VAL A 209 -0.39 -5.01 12.08
N PRO A 210 -1.39 -4.27 12.57
CA PRO A 210 -2.73 -4.79 12.78
C PRO A 210 -3.30 -5.37 11.48
N GLY A 211 -3.63 -6.66 11.51
CA GLY A 211 -4.13 -7.41 10.35
C GLY A 211 -5.59 -7.81 10.49
N PRO A 212 -6.32 -7.96 9.37
CA PRO A 212 -7.69 -8.44 9.39
C PRO A 212 -7.77 -9.94 9.73
N LYS A 213 -9.00 -10.44 9.85
CA LYS A 213 -9.27 -11.86 10.15
C LYS A 213 -8.52 -12.79 9.19
N LYS A 214 -8.03 -13.91 9.71
CA LYS A 214 -7.35 -14.94 8.90
C LYS A 214 -8.25 -15.40 7.75
N GLY A 215 -7.72 -15.35 6.52
CA GLY A 215 -8.45 -15.69 5.28
C GLY A 215 -9.12 -14.50 4.59
N SER A 216 -9.05 -13.29 5.16
CA SER A 216 -9.44 -12.07 4.46
C SER A 216 -8.61 -11.87 3.19
N LYS A 217 -9.25 -11.35 2.14
CA LYS A 217 -8.60 -10.97 0.88
C LYS A 217 -8.41 -9.45 0.77
N GLY A 218 -8.56 -8.72 1.87
CA GLY A 218 -8.51 -7.26 1.91
C GLY A 218 -9.72 -6.59 1.27
N VAL A 219 -9.62 -5.27 1.06
CA VAL A 219 -10.69 -4.47 0.47
C VAL A 219 -10.67 -4.66 -1.04
N ARG A 220 -11.64 -5.42 -1.55
CA ARG A 220 -11.79 -5.65 -2.99
C ARG A 220 -12.90 -4.80 -3.56
N VAL A 221 -12.63 -4.25 -4.74
CA VAL A 221 -13.55 -3.39 -5.50
C VAL A 221 -13.64 -3.84 -6.94
N VAL A 222 -14.75 -3.53 -7.59
CA VAL A 222 -14.97 -3.74 -9.02
C VAL A 222 -15.51 -2.44 -9.63
N PHE A 223 -15.12 -2.17 -10.88
CA PHE A 223 -15.68 -1.05 -11.63
C PHE A 223 -17.01 -1.45 -12.26
N SER A 224 -18.03 -0.62 -12.05
CA SER A 224 -19.31 -0.70 -12.75
C SER A 224 -19.41 0.45 -13.74
N LEU A 225 -19.40 0.13 -15.03
CA LEU A 225 -19.58 1.11 -16.11
C LEU A 225 -21.00 1.68 -16.07
N GLN A 226 -21.11 3.01 -16.07
CA GLN A 226 -22.39 3.68 -16.22
C GLN A 226 -22.78 3.65 -17.71
N ARG A 227 -23.89 2.99 -18.05
CA ARG A 227 -24.48 3.16 -19.38
C ARG A 227 -24.99 4.60 -19.47
N ARG A 228 -24.34 5.43 -20.30
CA ARG A 228 -24.82 6.77 -20.63
C ARG A 228 -26.24 6.61 -21.20
N LYS A 229 -27.28 7.09 -20.51
CA LYS A 229 -28.63 7.17 -21.08
C LYS A 229 -28.53 8.04 -22.33
N LYS A 230 -28.51 7.41 -23.51
CA LYS A 230 -28.82 8.12 -24.76
C LYS A 230 -30.22 8.70 -24.58
N GLY A 231 -30.36 10.00 -24.76
CA GLY A 231 -31.68 10.63 -24.75
C GLY A 231 -32.57 9.96 -25.79
N GLY A 232 -33.75 9.50 -25.34
CA GLY A 232 -34.89 9.13 -26.17
C GLY A 232 -34.96 7.67 -26.64
N GLY A 233 -36.02 6.97 -26.19
CA GLY A 233 -36.60 5.82 -26.90
C GLY A 233 -36.33 4.45 -26.27
N ASP A 234 -37.42 3.75 -25.94
CA ASP A 234 -37.52 2.43 -25.30
C ASP A 234 -36.67 1.31 -25.91
N SER A 235 -36.21 0.40 -25.05
CA SER A 235 -36.61 -1.01 -25.10
C SER A 235 -35.94 -1.82 -23.98
N LEU A 236 -36.80 -2.51 -23.23
CA LEU A 236 -36.47 -3.50 -22.22
C LEU A 236 -35.71 -4.66 -22.88
N CYS A 237 -34.57 -5.05 -22.32
CA CYS A 237 -33.98 -6.36 -22.57
C CYS A 237 -33.65 -7.00 -21.22
N ASN A 238 -34.54 -7.92 -20.82
CA ASN A 238 -34.36 -8.86 -19.72
C ASN A 238 -33.07 -9.66 -19.93
N LEU A 239 -32.17 -9.61 -18.96
CA LEU A 239 -31.12 -10.60 -18.78
C LEU A 239 -31.56 -11.55 -17.65
N SER A 240 -32.49 -12.42 -18.02
CA SER A 240 -32.87 -13.60 -17.26
C SER A 240 -33.14 -14.72 -18.26
N GLN A 241 -32.05 -15.22 -18.86
CA GLN A 241 -31.89 -16.53 -19.51
C GLN A 241 -30.66 -16.44 -20.42
N LEU A 242 -29.51 -16.88 -19.90
CA LEU A 242 -28.50 -17.70 -20.56
C LEU A 242 -27.54 -18.21 -19.48
#